data_AF-A0A7W5E302-F1
#
_entry.id   AF-A0A7W5E302-F1
#
_cell.length_a   1.000
_cell.length_b   1.000
_cell.length_c   1.000
_cell.angle_alpha   90.00
_cell.angle_beta   90.00
_cell.angle_gamma   90.00
#
_symmetry.space_group_name_H-M   'P 1'
#
loop_
_entity.id
_entity.type
_entity.pdbx_description
1 polymer ?
#
loop_
_entity_poly.entity_id
_entity_poly.type
_entity_poly.pdbx_seq_one_letter_code
_entity_poly.pdbx_strand_id
1 'polypeptide(L)'
;MNDHAHPDCFGEMFPNGLRLQANRPNRGKVFTVNLTKEAGFYPGFSRRSVETDVEQWDECQRCPVFDHCYKLCMAKVALESVVQNG
;
A
#
# COMPACT_ATOMS: atom_id res chain seq x y z
N MET A 1 28.42 -14.16 -9.66
CA MET A 1 27.45 -14.10 -8.55
C MET A 1 26.76 -12.74 -8.67
N ASN A 2 25.48 -12.70 -9.05
CA ASN A 2 24.71 -11.45 -9.09
C ASN A 2 23.93 -11.33 -7.78
N ASP A 3 24.44 -10.51 -6.86
CA ASP A 3 23.96 -10.35 -5.48
C ASP A 3 22.72 -9.43 -5.35
N HIS A 4 21.83 -9.44 -6.35
CA HIS A 4 20.72 -8.47 -6.47
C HIS A 4 19.35 -9.10 -6.78
N ALA A 5 19.11 -10.36 -6.41
CA ALA A 5 17.78 -10.94 -6.56
C ALA A 5 16.89 -10.53 -5.37
N HIS A 6 16.13 -9.44 -5.55
CA HIS A 6 15.05 -9.12 -4.63
C HIS A 6 13.91 -10.16 -4.74
N PRO A 7 13.17 -10.44 -3.66
CA PRO A 7 11.96 -11.24 -3.74
C PRO A 7 10.94 -10.61 -4.68
N ASP A 8 10.08 -11.42 -5.32
CA ASP A 8 9.05 -10.93 -6.25
C ASP A 8 8.08 -9.92 -5.60
N CYS A 9 7.94 -9.94 -4.28
CA CYS A 9 7.10 -9.01 -3.52
C CYS A 9 7.81 -7.72 -3.07
N PHE A 10 9.05 -7.50 -3.48
CA PHE A 10 9.83 -6.32 -3.09
C PHE A 10 9.19 -5.03 -3.62
N GLY A 11 8.88 -4.10 -2.72
CA GLY A 11 8.19 -2.85 -3.07
C GLY A 11 6.65 -2.95 -3.07
N GLU A 12 6.08 -4.11 -2.74
CA GLU A 12 4.64 -4.36 -2.85
C GLU A 12 3.91 -4.34 -1.49
N MET A 13 4.56 -3.92 -0.39
CA MET A 13 3.91 -3.90 0.94
C MET A 13 2.66 -3.01 1.00
N PHE A 14 2.64 -1.93 0.22
CA PHE A 14 1.59 -0.92 0.18
C PHE A 14 0.88 -0.94 -1.18
N PRO A 15 -0.44 -0.65 -1.21
CA PRO A 15 -1.14 -0.50 -2.48
C PRO A 15 -0.65 0.74 -3.24
N ASN A 16 -0.91 0.78 -4.54
CA ASN A 16 -0.65 1.96 -5.37
C ASN A 16 -1.63 3.09 -5.02
N GLY A 17 -1.15 4.15 -4.38
CA GLY A 17 -1.96 5.28 -3.93
C GLY A 17 -2.55 6.10 -5.08
N LEU A 18 -1.89 6.13 -6.25
CA LEU A 18 -2.37 6.86 -7.43
C LEU A 18 -3.53 6.15 -8.15
N ARG A 19 -3.76 4.86 -7.88
CA ARG A 19 -4.75 4.03 -8.59
C ARG A 19 -5.78 3.40 -7.65
N LEU A 20 -6.06 4.05 -6.52
CA LEU A 20 -7.08 3.59 -5.60
C LEU A 20 -8.47 3.66 -6.25
N GLN A 21 -9.26 2.61 -6.05
CA GLN A 21 -10.62 2.52 -6.55
C GLN A 21 -11.62 2.40 -5.40
N ALA A 22 -12.78 3.00 -5.62
CA ALA A 22 -13.90 2.91 -4.69
C ALA A 22 -14.60 1.56 -4.79
N ASN A 23 -15.21 1.15 -3.68
CA ASN A 23 -16.03 -0.04 -3.51
C ASN A 23 -15.30 -1.34 -3.88
N ARG A 24 -13.96 -1.33 -3.84
CA ARG A 24 -13.12 -2.53 -3.91
C ARG A 24 -11.90 -2.38 -3.00
N PRO A 25 -11.38 -3.48 -2.43
CA PRO A 25 -10.14 -3.44 -1.67
C PRO A 25 -8.95 -3.09 -2.57
N ASN A 26 -8.13 -2.12 -2.14
CA ASN A 26 -6.87 -1.78 -2.81
C ASN A 26 -5.75 -2.43 -2.00
N ARG A 27 -5.30 -3.60 -2.46
CA ARG A 27 -4.38 -4.47 -1.72
C ARG A 27 -2.93 -4.20 -2.08
N GLY A 28 -2.09 -4.02 -1.08
CA GLY A 28 -0.68 -4.41 -1.11
C GLY A 28 -0.50 -5.75 -0.40
N LYS A 29 0.75 -6.20 -0.24
CA LYS A 29 1.08 -7.43 0.50
C LYS A 29 0.68 -7.34 1.98
N VAL A 30 0.90 -6.18 2.62
CA VAL A 30 0.62 -5.99 4.05
C VAL A 30 -0.58 -5.08 4.26
N PHE A 31 -0.59 -3.93 3.58
CA PHE A 31 -1.61 -2.91 3.81
C PHE A 31 -2.71 -3.00 2.75
N THR A 32 -3.96 -2.85 3.17
CA THR A 32 -5.10 -2.71 2.28
C THR A 32 -5.81 -1.38 2.55
N VAL A 33 -6.12 -0.63 1.49
CA VAL A 33 -6.90 0.60 1.57
C VAL A 33 -8.31 0.35 1.05
N ASN A 34 -9.30 0.57 1.91
CA ASN A 34 -10.70 0.48 1.55
C ASN A 34 -11.30 1.89 1.38
N LEU A 35 -11.88 2.12 0.21
CA LEU A 35 -12.57 3.36 -0.13
C LEU A 35 -14.03 3.03 -0.41
N THR A 36 -14.96 3.53 0.40
CA THR A 36 -16.39 3.36 0.15
C THR A 36 -16.97 4.64 -0.41
N LYS A 37 -17.60 4.56 -1.58
CA LYS A 37 -18.48 5.60 -2.14
C LYS A 37 -19.89 5.07 -2.06
N GLU A 38 -20.64 5.51 -1.06
CA GLU A 38 -22.05 5.15 -0.91
C GLU A 38 -22.90 6.07 -1.80
N ALA A 39 -23.76 5.46 -2.63
CA ALA A 39 -24.78 6.20 -3.36
C ALA A 39 -25.94 6.52 -2.41
N GLY A 40 -26.27 7.80 -2.24
CA GLY A 40 -27.41 8.26 -1.43
C GLY A 40 -27.06 9.04 -0.16
N PHE A 41 -25.79 9.06 0.26
CA PHE A 41 -25.32 10.03 1.25
C PHE A 41 -24.95 11.36 0.59
N TYR A 42 -24.89 12.43 1.37
CA TYR A 42 -24.50 13.77 0.92
C TYR A 42 -23.30 13.72 -0.05
N PRO A 43 -23.33 14.47 -1.17
CA PRO A 43 -22.20 14.55 -2.09
C PRO A 43 -20.93 14.88 -1.30
N GLY A 44 -20.00 13.93 -1.21
CA GLY A 44 -18.73 14.09 -0.48
C GLY A 44 -18.49 13.14 0.69
N PHE A 45 -19.45 12.32 1.12
CA PHE A 45 -19.18 11.31 2.15
C PHE A 45 -18.46 10.09 1.54
N SER A 46 -17.13 10.06 1.67
CA SER A 46 -16.31 8.88 1.34
C SER A 46 -15.68 8.32 2.61
N ARG A 47 -16.01 7.08 2.97
CA ARG A 47 -15.33 6.40 4.09
C ARG A 47 -14.00 5.86 3.61
N ARG A 48 -12.94 6.10 4.38
CA ARG A 48 -11.60 5.55 4.16
C ARG A 48 -11.19 4.74 5.37
N SER A 49 -10.68 3.53 5.16
CA SER A 49 -10.03 2.75 6.19
C SER A 49 -8.78 2.07 5.65
N VAL A 50 -7.86 1.78 6.56
CA VAL A 50 -6.65 0.99 6.30
C VAL A 50 -6.72 -0.26 7.15
N GLU A 51 -6.46 -1.39 6.52
CA GLU A 51 -6.34 -2.70 7.16
C GLU A 51 -4.91 -3.18 7.03
N THR A 52 -4.44 -3.90 8.06
CA THR A 52 -3.10 -4.48 8.12
C THR A 52 -3.24 -6.00 8.23
N ASP A 53 -2.64 -6.71 7.29
CA ASP A 53 -2.42 -8.15 7.39
C ASP A 53 -1.20 -8.41 8.28
N VAL A 54 -1.46 -8.78 9.54
CA VAL A 54 -0.42 -8.95 10.57
C VAL A 54 0.47 -10.17 10.27
N GLU A 55 -0.08 -11.24 9.68
CA GLU A 55 0.70 -12.42 9.32
C GLU A 55 1.70 -12.07 8.21
N GLN A 56 1.25 -11.35 7.18
CA GLN A 56 2.12 -10.87 6.11
C GLN A 56 3.15 -9.84 6.61
N TRP A 57 2.79 -9.03 7.60
CA TRP A 57 3.74 -8.13 8.25
C TRP A 57 4.86 -8.90 8.95
N ASP A 58 4.52 -9.92 9.74
CA ASP A 58 5.49 -10.76 10.43
C ASP A 58 6.40 -11.51 9.46
N GLU A 59 5.88 -11.97 8.31
CA GLU A 59 6.69 -12.51 7.24
C GLU A 59 7.68 -11.48 6.68
N CYS A 60 7.21 -10.25 6.43
CA CYS A 60 8.07 -9.17 5.95
C CYS A 60 9.19 -8.86 6.95
N GLN A 61 8.91 -8.85 8.25
CA GLN A 61 9.93 -8.58 9.28
C GLN A 61 11.04 -9.63 9.33
N ARG A 62 10.76 -10.87 8.88
CA ARG A 62 11.77 -11.94 8.78
C ARG A 62 12.58 -11.90 7.48
N CYS A 63 12.20 -11.05 6.53
CA CYS A 63 12.85 -10.95 5.23
C CYS A 63 14.24 -10.26 5.36
N PRO A 64 15.32 -10.84 4.80
CA PRO A 64 16.66 -10.24 4.88
C PRO A 64 16.78 -8.83 4.27
N VAL A 65 15.88 -8.48 3.35
CA VAL A 65 15.86 -7.18 2.66
C VAL A 65 14.69 -6.28 3.11
N PHE A 66 14.09 -6.58 4.26
CA PHE A 66 12.94 -5.86 4.79
C PHE A 66 13.15 -4.35 4.83
N ASP A 67 14.26 -3.88 5.39
CA ASP A 67 14.55 -2.45 5.55
C ASP A 67 14.60 -1.73 4.20
N HIS A 68 15.24 -2.32 3.19
CA HIS A 68 15.31 -1.76 1.84
C HIS A 68 13.92 -1.74 1.17
N CYS A 69 13.16 -2.83 1.33
CA CYS A 69 11.80 -2.94 0.81
C CYS A 69 10.87 -1.89 1.42
N TYR A 70 10.91 -1.75 2.73
CA TYR A 70 10.10 -0.79 3.48
C TYR A 70 10.47 0.65 3.11
N LYS A 71 11.77 0.99 3.04
CA LYS A 71 12.23 2.32 2.61
C LYS A 71 11.77 2.67 1.20
N LEU A 72 11.85 1.72 0.26
CA LEU A 72 11.33 1.91 -1.10
C LEU A 72 9.82 2.19 -1.08
N CYS A 73 9.06 1.38 -0.34
CA CYS A 73 7.62 1.58 -0.21
C CYS A 73 7.26 2.95 0.39
N MET A 74 7.96 3.37 1.44
CA MET A 74 7.73 4.68 2.07
C MET A 74 8.11 5.84 1.16
N ALA A 75 9.20 5.72 0.39
CA ALA A 75 9.58 6.71 -0.61
C ALA A 75 8.50 6.84 -1.71
N LYS A 76 7.92 5.72 -2.16
CA LYS A 76 6.79 5.70 -3.09
C LYS A 76 5.58 6.43 -2.50
N VAL A 77 5.15 6.11 -1.28
CA VAL A 77 4.02 6.79 -0.61
C VAL A 77 4.25 8.29 -0.50
N ALA A 78 5.47 8.72 -0.12
CA ALA A 78 5.82 10.12 -0.03
C ALA A 78 5.69 10.83 -1.39
N LEU A 79 6.21 10.23 -2.47
CA LEU A 79 6.09 10.77 -3.82
C LEU A 79 4.63 10.86 -4.28
N GLU A 80 3.85 9.79 -4.07
CA GLU A 80 2.42 9.76 -4.41
C GLU A 80 1.64 10.86 -3.68
N SER A 81 1.98 11.16 -2.42
CA SER A 81 1.37 12.25 -1.66
C SER A 81 1.60 13.65 -2.26
N VAL A 82 2.77 13.87 -2.88
CA VAL A 82 3.08 15.13 -3.57
C VAL A 82 2.26 15.24 -4.85
N VAL A 83 2.17 14.15 -5.62
CA VAL A 83 1.41 14.10 -6.87
C VAL A 83 -0.10 14.29 -6.66
N GLN A 84 -0.65 13.84 -5.53
CA GLN A 84 -2.08 13.97 -5.24
C GLN A 84 -2.50 15.34 -4.67
N ASN A 85 -1.57 16.08 -4.07
CA ASN A 85 -1.86 17.36 -3.42
C ASN A 85 -1.25 18.57 -4.14
N GLY A 86 -0.45 18.36 -5.19
CA GLY A 86 0.07 19.40 -6.09
C GLY A 86 -0.85 19.60 -7.29
#